data_AF-A0A6C2CCG7-F1
#
_entry.id   AF-A0A6C2CCG7-F1
#
_cell.length_a   1.000
_cell.length_b   1.000
_cell.length_c   1.000
_cell.angle_alpha   90.00
_cell.angle_beta   90.00
_cell.angle_gamma   90.00
#
_symmetry.space_group_name_H-M   'P 1'
#
loop_
_entity.id
_entity.type
_entity.pdbx_description
1 polymer ?
#
loop_
_entity_poly.entity_id
_entity_poly.type
_entity_poly.pdbx_seq_one_letter_code
_entity_poly.pdbx_strand_id
1 'polypeptide(L)'
;MRLIDVIWLERESGAVVAAFEVEHTTSIYSGIVRLLDLALSGGAAQRHHLFLVAPDEREADVRQQVLRPAFSQVRELNIRYLPYGELRQHREAIARFGAGIKPVEAIARMF
;
A
#
# COMPACT_ATOMS: atom_id res chain seq x y z
N MET A 1 -12.00 13.08 9.03
CA MET A 1 -10.86 12.17 8.85
C MET A 1 -11.41 10.85 8.32
N ARG A 2 -10.89 10.33 7.21
CA ARG A 2 -11.28 9.02 6.67
C ARG A 2 -10.19 8.01 7.06
N LEU A 3 -10.63 6.80 7.40
CA LEU A 3 -9.78 5.70 7.84
C LEU A 3 -9.07 5.07 6.64
N ILE A 4 -7.93 4.41 6.92
CA ILE A 4 -7.30 3.47 6.00
C ILE A 4 -8.26 2.30 5.77
N ASP A 5 -8.40 1.84 4.52
CA ASP A 5 -9.38 0.81 4.17
C ASP A 5 -9.08 -0.55 4.81
N VAL A 6 -7.81 -0.98 4.83
CA VAL A 6 -7.41 -2.27 5.44
C VAL A 6 -6.11 -2.12 6.23
N ILE A 7 -6.10 -2.65 7.45
CA ILE A 7 -4.90 -2.83 8.27
C ILE A 7 -4.66 -4.33 8.46
N TRP A 8 -3.44 -4.78 8.20
CA TRP A 8 -2.98 -6.15 8.45
C TRP A 8 -2.20 -6.19 9.76
N LEU A 9 -2.67 -6.98 10.71
CA LEU A 9 -2.00 -7.23 11.98
C LEU A 9 -1.27 -8.58 11.98
N GLU A 10 -0.08 -8.63 12.56
CA GLU A 10 0.57 -9.89 12.88
C GLU A 10 -0.23 -10.58 13.99
N ARG A 11 -0.56 -11.87 13.81
CA ARG A 11 -1.47 -12.59 14.69
C ARG A 11 -0.96 -12.71 16.13
N GLU A 12 0.35 -12.86 16.32
CA GLU A 12 0.95 -13.12 17.62
C GLU A 12 1.20 -11.84 18.42
N SER A 13 1.86 -10.85 17.81
CA SER A 13 2.18 -9.59 18.50
C SER A 13 1.05 -8.55 18.45
N GLY A 14 0.11 -8.67 17.51
CA GLY A 14 -0.86 -7.62 17.18
C GLY A 14 -0.24 -6.39 16.51
N ALA A 15 1.04 -6.44 16.13
CA ALA A 15 1.72 -5.34 15.47
C ALA A 15 1.16 -5.09 14.07
N VAL A 16 1.16 -3.83 13.63
CA VAL A 16 0.73 -3.47 12.28
C VAL A 16 1.82 -3.85 11.29
N VAL A 17 1.53 -4.82 10.43
CA VAL A 17 2.44 -5.31 9.38
C VAL A 17 2.29 -4.46 8.12
N ALA A 18 1.05 -4.25 7.68
CA ALA A 18 0.76 -3.58 6.43
C ALA A 18 -0.52 -2.76 6.48
N ALA A 19 -0.62 -1.80 5.58
CA ALA A 19 -1.80 -0.98 5.37
C ALA A 19 -2.12 -0.91 3.87
N PHE A 20 -3.39 -0.95 3.54
CA PHE A 20 -3.88 -0.88 2.16
C PHE A 20 -4.92 0.21 2.05
N GLU A 21 -4.68 1.11 1.10
CA GLU A 21 -5.61 2.18 0.75
C GLU A 21 -6.11 1.96 -0.69
N VAL A 22 -7.42 1.83 -0.87
CA VAL A 22 -8.06 1.45 -2.13
C VAL A 22 -8.59 2.70 -2.84
N GLU A 23 -7.92 3.12 -3.91
CA GLU A 23 -8.27 4.33 -4.64
C GLU A 23 -8.84 4.00 -6.03
N HIS A 24 -10.15 3.69 -6.08
CA HIS A 24 -10.84 3.32 -7.32
C HIS A 24 -11.26 4.54 -8.17
N THR A 25 -12.11 5.40 -7.60
CA THR A 25 -12.62 6.64 -8.24
C THR A 25 -12.26 7.90 -7.45
N THR A 26 -11.67 7.74 -6.27
CA THR A 26 -11.25 8.82 -5.39
C THR A 26 -9.82 9.30 -5.70
N SER A 27 -9.39 10.33 -4.98
CA SER A 27 -8.11 11.00 -5.21
C SER A 27 -6.93 10.18 -4.68
N ILE A 28 -6.09 9.68 -5.58
CA ILE A 28 -4.79 9.07 -5.29
C ILE A 28 -3.97 9.94 -4.33
N TYR A 29 -3.98 11.26 -4.53
CA TYR A 29 -3.25 12.18 -3.66
C TYR A 29 -3.69 12.06 -2.20
N SER A 30 -5.00 12.01 -1.96
CA SER A 30 -5.55 11.88 -0.61
C SER A 30 -5.25 10.51 -0.01
N GLY A 31 -5.31 9.43 -0.80
CA GLY A 31 -4.93 8.10 -0.35
C GLY A 31 -3.47 8.02 0.08
N ILE A 32 -2.56 8.62 -0.70
CA ILE A 32 -1.14 8.76 -0.32
C ILE A 32 -1.02 9.50 1.02
N VAL A 33 -1.67 10.65 1.19
CA VAL A 33 -1.60 11.42 2.45
C VAL A 33 -2.09 10.60 3.65
N ARG A 34 -3.17 9.83 3.53
CA ARG A 34 -3.64 8.97 4.64
C ARG A 34 -2.62 7.89 5.01
N LEU A 35 -1.98 7.25 4.02
CA LEU A 35 -0.91 6.27 4.26
C LEU A 35 0.29 6.92 4.97
N LEU A 36 0.62 8.16 4.63
CA LEU A 36 1.67 8.91 5.31
C LEU A 36 1.31 9.26 6.75
N ASP A 37 0.10 9.76 6.97
CA ASP A 37 -0.38 10.08 8.32
C ASP A 37 -0.33 8.84 9.22
N LEU A 38 -0.69 7.66 8.70
CA LEU A 38 -0.54 6.39 9.41
C LEU A 38 0.92 6.09 9.74
N ALA A 39 1.81 6.16 8.75
CA ALA A 39 3.22 5.82 8.91
C ALA A 39 3.93 6.73 9.93
N LEU A 40 3.59 8.02 9.94
CA LEU A 40 4.16 9.00 10.86
C LEU A 40 3.59 8.88 12.27
N SER A 41 2.34 8.44 12.40
CA SER A 41 1.69 8.25 13.71
C SER A 41 2.14 6.98 14.44
N GLY A 42 2.68 5.98 13.74
CA GLY A 42 3.08 4.66 14.28
C GLY A 42 4.40 4.62 15.07
N GLY A 43 5.14 5.73 15.11
CA GLY A 43 6.48 5.81 15.73
C GLY A 43 7.59 5.23 14.85
N ALA A 44 8.81 5.76 14.99
CA ALA A 44 9.97 5.51 14.10
C ALA A 44 10.45 4.04 13.99
N ALA A 45 9.85 3.10 14.73
CA ALA A 45 10.30 1.71 14.82
C ALA A 45 9.55 0.72 13.90
N GLN A 46 8.40 1.10 13.32
CA GLN A 46 7.61 0.18 12.50
C GLN A 46 7.73 0.50 11.01
N ARG A 47 8.52 -0.30 10.29
CA ARG A 47 8.56 -0.31 8.82
C ARG A 47 7.31 -1.00 8.30
N HIS A 48 6.20 -0.28 8.21
CA HIS A 48 4.96 -0.81 7.66
C HIS A 48 5.07 -0.99 6.15
N HIS A 49 4.49 -2.06 5.62
CA HIS A 49 4.28 -2.21 4.18
C HIS A 49 3.04 -1.40 3.79
N LEU A 50 3.23 -0.32 3.03
CA LEU A 50 2.15 0.58 2.63
C LEU A 50 1.78 0.32 1.18
N PHE A 51 0.52 0.01 0.92
CA PHE A 51 0.02 -0.30 -0.41
C PHE A 51 -1.06 0.67 -0.84
N LEU A 52 -0.86 1.29 -2.01
CA LEU A 52 -1.91 1.98 -2.73
C LEU A 52 -2.51 1.00 -3.75
N VAL A 53 -3.75 0.59 -3.54
CA VAL A 53 -4.44 -0.42 -4.33
C VAL A 53 -5.37 0.27 -5.30
N ALA A 54 -5.10 0.20 -6.60
CA ALA A 54 -5.89 0.92 -7.61
C ALA A 54 -6.01 0.13 -8.93
N PRO A 55 -7.00 0.45 -9.78
CA PRO A 55 -7.12 -0.13 -11.11
C PRO A 55 -5.86 0.07 -11.96
N ASP A 56 -5.58 -0.88 -12.84
CA ASP A 56 -4.41 -0.89 -13.74
C ASP A 56 -4.33 0.38 -14.61
N GLU A 57 -5.48 0.86 -15.10
CA GLU A 57 -5.59 2.10 -15.89
C GLU A 57 -5.13 3.37 -15.14
N ARG A 58 -5.10 3.33 -13.79
CA ARG A 58 -4.65 4.43 -12.94
C ARG A 58 -3.16 4.39 -12.64
N GLU A 59 -2.41 3.41 -13.14
CA GLU A 59 -0.97 3.25 -12.84
C GLU A 59 -0.16 4.50 -13.17
N ALA A 60 -0.41 5.12 -14.32
CA ALA A 60 0.27 6.34 -14.73
C ALA A 60 -0.02 7.50 -13.77
N ASP A 61 -1.27 7.65 -13.32
CA ASP A 61 -1.65 8.66 -12.33
C ASP A 61 -0.97 8.39 -10.99
N VAL A 62 -0.94 7.13 -10.53
CA VAL A 62 -0.28 6.74 -9.28
C VAL A 62 1.19 7.10 -9.34
N ARG A 63 1.87 6.71 -10.42
CA ARG A 63 3.28 7.03 -10.64
C ARG A 63 3.51 8.53 -10.66
N GLN A 64 2.69 9.30 -11.38
CA GLN A 64 2.81 10.76 -11.44
C GLN A 64 2.64 11.41 -10.06
N GLN A 65 1.71 10.92 -9.23
CA GLN A 65 1.52 11.44 -7.87
C GLN A 65 2.71 11.09 -6.99
N VAL A 66 3.10 9.81 -6.89
CA VAL A 66 4.21 9.34 -6.03
C VAL A 66 5.53 10.05 -6.35
N LEU A 67 5.78 10.37 -7.62
CA LEU A 67 7.02 11.05 -8.04
C LEU A 67 7.02 12.56 -7.80
N ARG A 68 5.95 13.17 -7.27
CA ARG A 68 5.90 14.61 -6.99
C ARG A 68 6.95 15.00 -5.94
N PRO A 69 7.64 16.15 -6.07
CA PRO A 69 8.62 16.62 -5.08
C PRO A 69 8.07 16.75 -3.66
N ALA A 70 6.80 17.13 -3.51
CA ALA A 70 6.10 17.22 -2.23
C ALA A 70 6.03 15.86 -1.49
N PHE A 71 6.17 14.76 -2.23
CA PHE A 71 6.20 13.40 -1.72
C PHE A 71 7.61 12.79 -1.74
N SER A 72 8.66 13.60 -1.79
CA SER A 72 10.04 13.09 -1.72
C SER A 72 10.33 12.25 -0.47
N GLN A 73 9.78 12.62 0.70
CA GLN A 73 9.85 11.82 1.93
C GLN A 73 9.06 10.50 1.83
N VAL A 74 8.07 10.41 0.95
CA VAL A 74 7.28 9.19 0.69
C VAL A 74 8.10 8.11 0.04
N ARG A 75 9.13 8.49 -0.74
CA ARG A 75 10.08 7.52 -1.31
C ARG A 75 10.82 6.74 -0.22
N GLU A 76 11.07 7.35 0.93
CA GLU A 76 11.70 6.68 2.08
C GLU A 76 10.72 5.72 2.79
N LEU A 77 9.41 5.95 2.66
CA LEU A 77 8.35 5.16 3.27
C LEU A 77 7.90 3.96 2.40
N ASN A 78 8.53 3.73 1.24
CA ASN A 78 8.32 2.58 0.37
C ASN A 78 6.84 2.27 0.07
N ILE A 79 6.02 3.29 -0.24
CA ILE A 79 4.65 3.04 -0.73
C ILE A 79 4.73 2.27 -2.04
N ARG A 80 4.05 1.11 -2.08
CA ARG A 80 3.97 0.25 -3.26
C ARG A 80 2.61 0.39 -3.92
N TYR A 81 2.59 0.38 -5.25
CA TYR A 81 1.35 0.29 -6.01
C TYR A 81 0.96 -1.17 -6.20
N LEU A 82 -0.27 -1.51 -5.85
CA LEU A 82 -0.81 -2.86 -6.00
C LEU A 82 -1.98 -2.82 -6.99
N PRO A 83 -1.74 -3.15 -8.28
CA PRO A 83 -2.79 -3.14 -9.29
C PRO A 83 -3.81 -4.25 -9.08
N TYR A 84 -5.05 -4.00 -9.49
CA TYR A 84 -6.12 -5.00 -9.38
C TYR A 84 -5.88 -6.21 -10.28
N GLY A 85 -5.27 -6.02 -11.45
CA GLY A 85 -4.91 -7.10 -12.36
C GLY A 85 -4.04 -8.16 -11.69
N GLU A 86 -2.94 -7.74 -11.06
CA GLU A 86 -2.02 -8.63 -10.34
C GLU A 86 -2.71 -9.36 -9.18
N LEU A 87 -3.53 -8.65 -8.39
CA LEU A 87 -4.32 -9.27 -7.32
C LEU A 87 -5.28 -10.33 -7.86
N ARG A 88 -6.04 -10.02 -8.93
CA ARG A 88 -6.97 -10.98 -9.54
C ARG A 88 -6.23 -12.21 -10.07
N GLN A 89 -5.07 -12.01 -10.69
CA GLN A 89 -4.28 -13.08 -11.27
C GLN A 89 -3.68 -14.01 -10.20
N HIS A 90 -3.26 -13.46 -9.06
CA HIS A 90 -2.46 -14.21 -8.08
C HIS A 90 -3.19 -14.58 -6.78
N ARG A 91 -4.38 -14.04 -6.49
CA ARG A 91 -5.08 -14.23 -5.20
C ARG A 91 -5.27 -15.69 -4.79
N GLU A 92 -5.55 -16.60 -5.72
CA GLU A 92 -5.81 -18.01 -5.39
C GLU A 92 -4.53 -18.73 -4.97
N ALA A 93 -3.42 -18.46 -5.68
CA ALA A 93 -2.11 -18.98 -5.32
C ALA A 93 -1.61 -18.39 -3.99
N ILE A 94 -1.80 -17.09 -3.78
CA ILE A 94 -1.46 -16.41 -2.52
C ILE A 94 -2.29 -16.96 -1.36
N ALA A 95 -3.59 -17.15 -1.53
CA ALA A 95 -4.45 -17.70 -0.48
C ALA A 95 -4.10 -19.14 -0.12
N ARG A 96 -3.65 -19.95 -1.10
CA ARG A 96 -3.34 -21.37 -0.88
C ARG A 96 -1.92 -21.62 -0.38
N PHE A 97 -0.95 -20.88 -0.89
CA PHE A 97 0.48 -21.16 -0.67
C PHE A 97 1.24 -19.98 -0.06
N GLY A 98 0.64 -18.80 -0.03
CA GLY A 98 1.27 -17.60 0.50
C GLY A 98 1.46 -17.67 2.01
N ALA A 99 2.54 -17.03 2.49
CA ALA A 99 2.83 -16.88 3.91
C ALA A 99 3.28 -15.44 4.19
N GLY A 100 2.58 -14.79 5.12
CA GLY A 100 2.83 -13.40 5.47
C GLY A 100 2.66 -12.43 4.29
N ILE A 101 3.34 -11.29 4.35
CA ILE A 101 3.19 -10.20 3.39
C ILE A 101 3.96 -10.39 2.07
N LYS A 102 4.98 -11.26 2.07
CA LYS A 102 5.92 -11.43 0.94
C LYS A 102 5.23 -11.67 -0.41
N PRO A 103 4.20 -12.53 -0.54
CA PRO A 103 3.55 -12.74 -1.84
C PRO A 103 2.83 -11.49 -2.35
N VAL A 104 2.30 -10.66 -1.44
CA VAL A 104 1.64 -9.40 -1.80
C VAL A 104 2.65 -8.35 -2.23
N GLU A 105 3.81 -8.27 -1.57
CA GLU A 105 4.91 -7.43 -2.01
C GLU A 105 5.44 -7.82 -3.39
N ALA A 106 5.52 -9.12 -3.68
CA ALA A 106 6.06 -9.65 -4.92
C ALA A 106 5.24 -9.26 -6.16
N ILE A 107 3.96 -8.96 -5.98
CA ILE A 107 3.05 -8.55 -7.05
C ILE A 107 2.79 -7.03 -7.06
N ALA A 108 3.43 -6.29 -6.15
CA ALA A 108 3.33 -4.84 -6.06
C ALA A 108 4.52 -4.18 -6.78
N ARG A 109 4.29 -2.97 -7.29
CA ARG A 109 5.25 -2.18 -8.07
C ARG A 109 5.78 -1.01 -7.25
N MET A 110 7.06 -0.69 -7.46
CA MET A 110 7.71 0.50 -6.92
C MET A 110 8.01 1.48 -8.04
N PHE A 111 8.01 2.77 -7.74
CA PHE A 111 8.23 3.85 -8.70
C PHE A 111 9.35 4.79 -8.28
#